data_AF-A0A7D9DE97-F1
#
_entry.id   AF-A0A7D9DE97-F1
#
_cell.length_a   1.000
_cell.length_b   1.000
_cell.length_c   1.000
_cell.angle_alpha   90.00
_cell.angle_beta   90.00
_cell.angle_gamma   90.00
#
_symmetry.space_group_name_H-M   'P 1'
#
loop_
_entity.id
_entity.type
_entity.pdbx_description
1 polymer ?
#
loop_
_entity_poly.entity_id
_entity_poly.type
_entity_poly.pdbx_seq_one_letter_code
_entity_poly.pdbx_strand_id
1 'polypeptide(L)'
;MGQEICNRVSKDIVKEMRANKTPKAMMRASKAAAGVDQIVKRVNEVSNIKPASQSYTHKETSNEEVMMFQDLQKLQPFNTKKGRYHHNFKEIVVSPTSSVNMSELFTHG
;
A
#
# COMPACT_ATOMS: atom_id res chain seq x y z
N MET A 1 -23.85 -10.31 16.75
CA MET A 1 -22.97 -10.38 15.56
C MET A 1 -23.65 -9.91 14.27
N GLY A 2 -24.93 -10.25 13.99
CA GLY A 2 -25.62 -9.82 12.76
C GLY A 2 -25.95 -8.32 12.63
N GLN A 3 -26.33 -7.64 13.71
CA GLN A 3 -26.67 -6.20 13.67
C GLN A 3 -25.48 -5.29 13.33
N GLU A 4 -24.29 -5.62 13.80
CA GLU A 4 -23.09 -4.81 13.58
C GLU A 4 -22.66 -4.82 12.10
N ILE A 5 -22.77 -5.97 11.43
CA ILE A 5 -22.48 -6.12 10.00
C ILE A 5 -23.48 -5.30 9.17
N CYS A 6 -24.78 -5.41 9.46
CA CYS A 6 -25.81 -4.61 8.80
C CYS A 6 -25.60 -3.10 8.98
N ASN A 7 -25.17 -2.69 10.18
CA ASN A 7 -24.87 -1.29 10.47
C ASN A 7 -23.65 -0.79 9.69
N ARG A 8 -22.61 -1.62 9.54
CA ARG A 8 -21.42 -1.27 8.75
C ARG A 8 -21.78 -1.08 7.27
N VAL A 9 -22.44 -2.06 6.66
CA VAL A 9 -22.83 -2.01 5.23
C VAL A 9 -23.75 -0.81 4.96
N SER A 10 -24.69 -0.53 5.86
CA SER A 10 -25.58 0.63 5.71
C SER A 10 -24.82 1.96 5.76
N LYS A 11 -23.80 2.07 6.64
CA LYS A 11 -22.95 3.26 6.73
C LYS A 11 -22.13 3.47 5.45
N ASP A 12 -21.59 2.40 4.88
CA ASP A 12 -20.79 2.48 3.65
C ASP A 12 -21.65 2.93 2.47
N ILE A 13 -22.85 2.37 2.33
CA ILE A 13 -23.80 2.78 1.28
C ILE A 13 -24.21 4.25 1.45
N VAL A 14 -24.54 4.68 2.67
CA VAL A 14 -24.88 6.10 2.94
C VAL A 14 -23.69 7.02 2.71
N LYS A 15 -22.45 6.55 2.90
CA LYS A 15 -21.23 7.31 2.59
C LYS A 15 -21.09 7.53 1.08
N GLU A 16 -21.28 6.47 0.29
CA GLU A 16 -21.24 6.48 -1.19
C GLU A 16 -22.27 7.43 -1.83
N MET A 17 -23.42 7.66 -1.17
CA MET A 17 -24.46 8.57 -1.69
C MET A 17 -24.04 10.04 -1.83
N ARG A 18 -22.93 10.48 -1.22
CA ARG A 18 -22.37 11.85 -1.32
C ARG A 18 -23.43 12.95 -1.11
N ALA A 19 -23.71 13.78 -2.13
CA ALA A 19 -24.66 14.89 -2.04
C ALA A 19 -26.14 14.44 -2.04
N ASN A 20 -26.44 13.18 -2.38
CA ASN A 20 -27.81 12.66 -2.54
C ASN A 20 -28.41 12.11 -1.23
N LYS A 21 -27.89 12.50 -0.07
CA LYS A 21 -28.31 12.01 1.25
C LYS A 21 -29.59 12.69 1.75
N THR A 22 -30.70 12.43 1.10
CA THR A 22 -32.01 12.78 1.67
C THR A 22 -32.49 11.68 2.62
N PRO A 23 -33.30 11.98 3.66
CA PRO A 23 -33.80 10.97 4.59
C PRO A 23 -34.51 9.79 3.90
N LYS A 24 -35.31 10.09 2.87
CA LYS A 24 -36.00 9.08 2.07
C LYS A 24 -35.04 8.20 1.27
N ALA A 25 -33.98 8.79 0.71
CA ALA A 25 -32.99 8.06 -0.05
C ALA A 25 -32.12 7.18 0.86
N MET A 26 -31.70 7.69 2.02
CA MET A 26 -30.94 6.90 3.01
C MET A 26 -31.74 5.71 3.53
N MET A 27 -33.01 5.91 3.89
CA MET A 27 -33.87 4.81 4.34
C MET A 27 -34.03 3.72 3.27
N ARG A 28 -34.20 4.12 2.00
CA ARG A 28 -34.30 3.19 0.87
C ARG A 28 -33.00 2.41 0.68
N ALA A 29 -31.87 3.10 0.73
CA ALA A 29 -30.54 2.51 0.57
C ALA A 29 -30.21 1.53 1.71
N SER A 30 -30.50 1.90 2.96
CA SER A 30 -30.31 1.02 4.12
C SER A 30 -31.19 -0.23 4.06
N LYS A 31 -32.43 -0.13 3.55
CA LYS A 31 -33.30 -1.31 3.35
C LYS A 31 -32.76 -2.26 2.28
N ALA A 32 -32.14 -1.72 1.23
CA ALA A 32 -31.54 -2.51 0.15
C ALA A 32 -30.15 -3.07 0.49
N ALA A 33 -29.52 -2.60 1.57
CA ALA A 33 -28.13 -2.88 1.92
C ALA A 33 -27.79 -4.37 1.97
N ALA A 34 -28.67 -5.18 2.56
CA ALA A 34 -28.45 -6.63 2.66
C ALA A 34 -28.44 -7.32 1.28
N GLY A 35 -29.30 -6.88 0.34
CA GLY A 35 -29.32 -7.41 -1.02
C GLY A 35 -28.08 -6.99 -1.81
N VAL A 36 -27.63 -5.75 -1.64
CA VAL A 36 -26.40 -5.25 -2.26
C VAL A 36 -25.18 -6.05 -1.78
N ASP A 37 -25.06 -6.30 -0.48
CA ASP A 37 -23.96 -7.10 0.10
C ASP A 37 -23.93 -8.53 -0.48
N GLN A 38 -25.09 -9.17 -0.64
CA GLN A 38 -25.18 -10.51 -1.24
C GLN A 38 -24.75 -10.53 -2.72
N ILE A 39 -25.13 -9.50 -3.49
CA ILE A 39 -24.73 -9.38 -4.89
C ILE A 39 -23.21 -9.20 -4.99
N VAL A 40 -22.63 -8.31 -4.18
CA VAL A 40 -21.18 -8.08 -4.15
C VAL A 40 -20.42 -9.36 -3.80
N LYS A 41 -20.88 -10.13 -2.81
CA LYS A 41 -20.29 -11.43 -2.46
C LYS A 41 -20.30 -12.41 -3.63
N ARG A 42 -21.45 -12.60 -4.28
CA ARG A 42 -21.57 -13.50 -5.43
C ARG A 42 -20.71 -13.06 -6.62
N VAL A 43 -20.64 -11.75 -6.88
CA VAL A 43 -19.78 -11.22 -7.95
C VAL A 43 -18.31 -11.51 -7.67
N ASN A 44 -17.85 -11.29 -6.43
CA ASN A 44 -16.48 -11.58 -6.04
C ASN A 44 -16.15 -13.08 -6.13
N GLU A 45 -17.08 -13.94 -5.71
CA GLU A 45 -16.95 -15.41 -5.80
C GLU A 45 -16.80 -15.87 -7.26
N VAL A 46 -17.63 -15.35 -8.17
CA VAL A 46 -17.63 -15.75 -9.59
C VAL A 46 -16.45 -15.14 -10.36
N SER A 47 -16.05 -13.92 -10.02
CA SER A 47 -15.01 -13.19 -10.76
C SER A 47 -13.58 -13.61 -10.41
N ASN A 48 -13.39 -14.42 -9.36
CA ASN A 48 -12.06 -14.82 -8.85
C ASN A 48 -11.12 -13.62 -8.58
N ILE A 49 -11.71 -12.42 -8.43
CA ILE A 49 -10.99 -11.21 -8.08
C ILE A 49 -10.69 -11.32 -6.60
N LYS A 50 -9.41 -11.52 -6.27
CA LYS A 50 -8.98 -11.53 -4.87
C LYS A 50 -9.39 -10.20 -4.24
N PRO A 51 -10.08 -10.20 -3.09
CA PRO A 51 -10.39 -8.96 -2.39
C PRO A 51 -9.09 -8.18 -2.20
N ALA A 52 -9.14 -6.87 -2.42
CA ALA A 52 -7.98 -6.01 -2.19
C ALA A 52 -7.45 -6.30 -0.79
N SER A 53 -6.24 -6.87 -0.73
CA SER A 53 -5.54 -7.13 0.53
C SER A 53 -5.52 -5.81 1.28
N GLN A 54 -6.13 -5.82 2.46
CA GLN A 54 -6.37 -4.65 3.30
C GLN A 54 -5.15 -3.73 3.28
N SER A 55 -5.33 -2.48 2.86
CA SER A 55 -4.32 -1.45 3.07
C SER A 55 -3.92 -1.47 4.54
N TYR A 56 -2.61 -1.55 4.80
CA TYR A 56 -1.99 -1.54 6.11
C TYR A 56 -2.74 -0.59 7.05
N THR A 57 -3.61 -1.16 7.90
CA THR A 57 -4.46 -0.39 8.84
C THR A 57 -3.73 -0.19 10.18
N HIS A 58 -2.56 -0.78 10.33
CA HIS A 58 -1.69 -0.52 11.46
C HIS A 58 -0.93 0.77 11.18
N LYS A 59 -1.22 1.80 11.98
CA LYS A 59 -0.27 2.88 12.23
C LYS A 59 1.02 2.19 12.67
N GLU A 60 2.02 2.18 11.78
CA GLU A 60 3.34 1.59 12.02
C GLU A 60 3.74 1.91 13.45
N THR A 61 3.86 0.85 14.26
CA THR A 61 4.18 1.04 15.66
C THR A 61 5.67 1.33 15.73
N SER A 62 6.08 2.33 16.52
CA SER A 62 7.49 2.69 16.69
C SER A 62 8.40 1.47 17.00
N ASN A 63 7.83 0.41 17.58
CA ASN A 63 8.54 -0.85 17.81
C ASN A 63 8.91 -1.62 16.53
N GLU A 64 8.05 -1.64 15.50
CA GLU A 64 8.33 -2.32 14.23
C GLU A 64 9.47 -1.62 13.48
N GLU A 65 9.49 -0.29 13.51
CA GLU A 65 10.58 0.51 12.94
C GLU A 65 11.91 0.26 13.67
N VAL A 66 11.90 0.17 15.00
CA VAL A 66 13.09 -0.13 15.80
C VAL A 66 13.61 -1.54 15.52
N MET A 67 12.72 -2.54 15.38
CA MET A 67 13.12 -3.90 15.01
C MET A 67 13.74 -3.94 13.61
N MET A 68 13.10 -3.28 12.63
CA MET A 68 13.65 -3.16 11.29
C MET A 68 15.04 -2.51 11.30
N PHE A 69 15.22 -1.45 12.10
CA PHE A 69 16.50 -0.76 12.22
C PHE A 69 17.58 -1.65 12.85
N GLN A 70 17.25 -2.40 13.91
CA GLN A 70 18.18 -3.35 14.54
C GLN A 70 18.60 -4.47 13.55
N ASP A 71 17.68 -4.94 12.74
CA ASP A 71 17.97 -5.98 11.75
C ASP A 71 18.83 -5.45 10.60
N LEU A 72 18.55 -4.24 10.11
CA LEU A 72 19.42 -3.55 9.14
C LEU A 72 20.82 -3.32 9.70
N GLN A 73 20.93 -2.95 10.98
CA GLN A 73 22.23 -2.80 11.65
C GLN A 73 23.00 -4.12 11.76
N LYS A 74 22.33 -5.25 12.06
CA LYS A 74 22.97 -6.57 12.12
C LYS A 74 23.42 -7.05 10.74
N LEU A 75 22.55 -6.87 9.74
CA LEU A 75 22.80 -7.37 8.38
C LEU A 75 23.84 -6.53 7.62
N GLN A 76 24.00 -5.25 7.98
CA GLN A 76 24.85 -4.28 7.26
C GLN A 76 24.71 -4.43 5.73
N PRO A 77 23.48 -4.43 5.18
CA PRO A 77 23.26 -4.81 3.78
C PRO A 77 23.91 -3.82 2.81
N PHE A 78 24.07 -2.57 3.24
CA PHE A 78 24.67 -1.46 2.51
C PHE A 78 26.19 -1.35 2.72
N ASN A 79 26.87 -2.48 2.93
CA ASN A 79 28.32 -2.48 2.92
C ASN A 79 28.86 -2.38 1.48
N THR A 80 29.63 -1.33 1.20
CA THR A 80 30.33 -1.18 -0.07
C THR A 80 31.51 -2.13 -0.10
N LYS A 81 31.28 -3.34 -0.63
CA LYS A 81 32.35 -4.29 -0.97
C LYS A 81 32.78 -4.05 -2.41
N LYS A 82 34.06 -3.74 -2.61
CA LYS A 82 34.65 -3.57 -3.95
C LYS A 82 34.40 -4.85 -4.76
N GLY A 83 33.78 -4.71 -5.94
CA GLY A 83 33.47 -5.84 -6.83
C GLY A 83 32.17 -6.61 -6.52
N ARG A 84 31.27 -6.10 -5.68
CA ARG A 84 29.93 -6.66 -5.49
C ARG A 84 29.00 -6.20 -6.62
N TYR A 85 28.83 -7.02 -7.64
CA TYR A 85 27.87 -6.84 -8.73
C TYR A 85 26.97 -8.06 -8.86
N HIS A 86 25.76 -7.86 -9.38
CA HIS A 86 24.87 -8.98 -9.70
C HIS A 86 25.46 -9.75 -10.90
N HIS A 87 25.35 -11.08 -10.92
CA HIS A 87 26.00 -11.92 -11.93
C HIS A 87 25.58 -11.60 -13.38
N ASN A 88 24.35 -11.09 -13.55
CA ASN A 88 23.81 -10.62 -14.83
C ASN A 88 24.22 -9.18 -15.20
N PHE A 89 24.84 -8.44 -14.30
CA PHE A 89 25.15 -7.02 -14.45
C PHE A 89 26.62 -6.74 -14.14
N LYS A 90 27.52 -7.50 -14.81
CA LYS A 90 28.97 -7.37 -14.66
C LYS A 90 29.53 -6.03 -15.16
N GLU A 91 28.77 -5.34 -16.01
CA GLU A 91 29.18 -4.09 -16.66
C GLU A 91 28.76 -2.82 -15.92
N ILE A 92 27.98 -2.95 -14.83
CA ILE A 92 27.59 -1.78 -14.04
C ILE A 92 28.81 -1.31 -13.24
N VAL A 93 29.43 -0.25 -13.71
CA VAL A 93 30.53 0.45 -13.05
C VAL A 93 30.04 0.96 -11.69
N VAL A 94 30.84 0.71 -10.64
CA VAL A 94 30.51 0.86 -9.21
C VAL A 94 30.01 2.27 -8.82
N SER A 95 30.19 3.28 -9.67
CA SER A 95 29.47 4.55 -9.57
C SER A 95 29.44 5.26 -10.94
N PRO A 96 28.31 5.86 -11.36
CA PRO A 96 28.26 6.76 -12.51
C PRO A 96 29.23 7.96 -12.40
N THR A 97 29.66 8.29 -11.18
CA THR A 97 30.62 9.38 -10.92
C THR A 97 32.08 8.93 -10.91
N SER A 98 32.36 7.63 -11.06
CA SER A 98 33.74 7.10 -11.03
C SER A 98 34.61 7.64 -12.17
N SER A 99 33.99 8.02 -13.29
CA SER A 99 34.63 8.57 -14.48
C SER A 99 34.57 10.10 -14.54
N VAL A 100 34.02 10.76 -13.52
CA VAL A 100 33.90 12.22 -13.51
C VAL A 100 35.18 12.83 -12.98
N ASN A 101 35.90 13.56 -13.85
CA ASN A 101 37.07 14.33 -13.47
C ASN A 101 36.61 15.57 -12.68
N MET A 102 36.71 15.49 -11.35
CA MET A 102 36.30 16.58 -10.45
C MET A 102 37.08 17.88 -10.70
N SER A 103 38.29 17.82 -11.26
CA SER A 103 39.10 18.99 -11.57
C SER A 103 38.56 19.83 -12.73
N GLU A 104 37.86 19.20 -13.69
CA GLU A 104 37.19 19.89 -14.79
C GLU A 104 35.85 20.50 -14.37
N LEU A 105 35.22 19.97 -13.31
CA LEU A 105 33.92 20.43 -12.83
C LEU A 105 34.00 21.74 -12.03
N PHE A 106 35.13 22.03 -11.39
CA PHE A 106 35.33 23.20 -10.52
C PHE A 106 36.21 24.30 -11.12
N THR A 107 36.65 24.18 -12.37
CA THR A 107 37.52 25.17 -13.04
C THR A 107 36.78 26.27 -13.81
N HIS A 108 35.44 26.26 -13.80
CA HIS A 108 34.59 27.32 -14.38
C HIS A 108 33.55 27.88 -13.39
N GLY A 109 33.97 28.11 -12.14
CA GLY A 109 33.22 28.89 -11.15
C GLY A 109 33.67 30.35 -11.12
#